data_AF-A0A2G6HJG7-F1
#
_entry.id   AF-A0A2G6HJG7-F1
#
_cell.length_a   1.000
_cell.length_b   1.000
_cell.length_c   1.000
_cell.angle_alpha   90.00
_cell.angle_beta   90.00
_cell.angle_gamma   90.00
#
_symmetry.space_group_name_H-M   'P 1'
#
loop_
_entity.id
_entity.type
_entity.pdbx_description
1 polymer ?
#
loop_
_entity_poly.entity_id
_entity_poly.type
_entity_poly.pdbx_seq_one_letter_code
_entity_poly.pdbx_strand_id
1 'polypeptide(L)'
;MANHNTPNPYRSLGAKLRKLREQHRESVGEVSGAVEIDEVQLQSIEAGKARPSEDILMLLISHFGLDDDAAADELWKLAGYELHRDSEHDHDHKHDEGDMKRAAAMMVMLDPRVMYSDNVEIVSNKQGVVISFSQTVGPDAEPLTVSRIGMSYEEAKVVMGILHQVLYNHENPSKRRLGGGTSTAGDK
;
A
#
# COMPACT_ATOMS: atom_id res chain seq x y z
N MET A 1 -12.09 -28.38 -27.15
CA MET A 1 -13.07 -27.38 -26.67
C MET A 1 -13.44 -27.73 -25.25
N ALA A 2 -13.08 -26.91 -24.26
CA ALA A 2 -13.52 -27.08 -22.89
C ALA A 2 -13.81 -25.69 -22.29
N ASN A 3 -15.08 -25.30 -22.31
CA ASN A 3 -15.61 -24.13 -21.60
C ASN A 3 -15.56 -24.43 -20.11
N HIS A 4 -14.84 -23.64 -19.31
CA HIS A 4 -14.94 -23.64 -17.85
C HIS A 4 -15.36 -22.25 -17.40
N ASN A 5 -16.60 -21.88 -17.73
CA ASN A 5 -17.23 -20.71 -17.12
C ASN A 5 -17.95 -21.18 -15.85
N THR A 6 -17.20 -21.45 -14.79
CA THR A 6 -17.77 -21.72 -13.47
C THR A 6 -18.28 -20.39 -12.90
N PRO A 7 -19.60 -20.25 -12.65
CA PRO A 7 -20.11 -19.05 -12.01
C PRO A 7 -19.58 -19.02 -10.57
N ASN A 8 -18.62 -18.13 -10.29
CA ASN A 8 -17.91 -17.93 -9.02
C ASN A 8 -16.71 -18.87 -8.79
N PRO A 9 -15.59 -18.66 -9.50
CA PRO A 9 -14.38 -19.46 -9.34
C PRO A 9 -13.75 -19.37 -7.93
N TYR A 10 -14.03 -18.31 -7.18
CA TYR A 10 -13.47 -18.07 -5.83
C TYR A 10 -14.48 -18.32 -4.70
N ARG A 11 -15.53 -19.09 -4.95
CA ARG A 11 -16.62 -19.32 -3.97
C ARG A 11 -16.13 -19.82 -2.62
N SER A 12 -15.18 -20.75 -2.60
CA SER A 12 -14.63 -21.31 -1.37
C SER A 12 -13.84 -20.28 -0.55
N LEU A 13 -13.02 -19.47 -1.23
CA LEU A 13 -12.32 -18.34 -0.62
C LEU A 13 -13.31 -17.34 -0.01
N GLY A 14 -14.27 -16.88 -0.82
CA GLY A 14 -15.25 -15.89 -0.40
C GLY A 14 -16.09 -16.35 0.79
N ALA A 15 -16.51 -17.62 0.81
CA ALA A 15 -17.22 -18.20 1.94
C ALA A 15 -16.37 -18.25 3.22
N LYS A 16 -15.07 -18.55 3.10
CA LYS A 16 -14.15 -18.57 4.24
C LYS A 16 -13.91 -17.17 4.81
N LEU A 17 -13.66 -16.18 3.94
CA LEU A 17 -13.50 -14.77 4.35
C LEU A 17 -14.76 -14.23 5.02
N ARG A 18 -15.94 -14.52 4.45
CA ARG A 18 -17.21 -14.15 5.05
C ARG A 18 -17.39 -14.76 6.45
N LYS A 19 -17.03 -16.03 6.62
CA LYS A 19 -17.10 -16.72 7.91
C LYS A 19 -16.16 -16.08 8.94
N LEU A 20 -14.94 -15.72 8.56
CA LEU A 20 -13.98 -15.02 9.44
C LEU A 20 -14.56 -13.69 9.91
N ARG A 21 -15.08 -12.88 8.98
CA ARG A 21 -15.76 -11.63 9.32
C ARG A 21 -16.93 -11.83 10.29
N GLU A 22 -17.80 -12.80 10.02
CA GLU A 22 -18.95 -13.11 10.89
C GLU A 22 -18.52 -13.64 12.27
N GLN A 23 -17.41 -14.39 12.35
CA GLN A 23 -16.83 -14.86 13.62
C GLN A 23 -16.27 -13.72 14.47
N HIS A 24 -15.63 -12.74 13.84
CA HIS A 24 -15.15 -11.51 14.48
C HIS A 24 -16.29 -10.51 14.78
N ARG A 25 -17.52 -10.81 14.33
CA ARG A 25 -18.72 -9.96 14.48
C ARG A 25 -18.58 -8.60 13.80
N GLU A 26 -17.81 -8.55 12.72
CA GLU A 26 -17.59 -7.34 11.95
C GLU A 26 -18.58 -7.24 10.78
N SER A 27 -19.01 -6.01 10.51
CA SER A 27 -19.78 -5.65 9.33
C SER A 27 -18.88 -5.60 8.09
N VAL A 28 -19.49 -5.64 6.90
CA VAL A 28 -18.77 -5.46 5.64
C VAL A 28 -18.05 -4.10 5.63
N GLY A 29 -18.70 -3.05 6.13
CA GLY A 29 -18.13 -1.70 6.23
C GLY A 29 -16.85 -1.65 7.08
N GLU A 30 -16.85 -2.31 8.24
CA GLU A 30 -15.67 -2.36 9.13
C GLU A 30 -14.48 -3.04 8.47
N VAL A 31 -14.66 -4.24 7.91
CA VAL A 31 -13.56 -4.96 7.24
C VAL A 31 -13.10 -4.22 5.98
N SER A 32 -14.04 -3.70 5.19
CA SER A 32 -13.70 -2.95 3.97
C SER A 32 -12.91 -1.68 4.28
N GLY A 33 -13.24 -0.99 5.37
CA GLY A 33 -12.48 0.17 5.86
C GLY A 33 -11.09 -0.22 6.39
N ALA A 34 -10.98 -1.35 7.10
CA ALA A 34 -9.72 -1.83 7.64
C ALA A 34 -8.72 -2.27 6.55
N VAL A 35 -9.22 -2.81 5.43
CA VAL A 35 -8.39 -3.28 4.31
C VAL A 35 -8.44 -2.36 3.09
N GLU A 36 -8.93 -1.13 3.26
CA GLU A 36 -8.92 -0.04 2.28
C GLU A 36 -9.53 -0.38 0.90
N ILE A 37 -10.69 -1.07 0.91
CA ILE A 37 -11.47 -1.36 -0.31
C ILE A 37 -12.92 -0.92 -0.17
N ASP A 38 -13.63 -0.82 -1.29
CA ASP A 38 -15.06 -0.53 -1.27
C ASP A 38 -15.88 -1.72 -0.74
N GLU A 39 -16.99 -1.43 -0.04
CA GLU A 39 -17.91 -2.48 0.44
C GLU A 39 -18.42 -3.38 -0.71
N VAL A 40 -18.65 -2.81 -1.89
CA VAL A 40 -19.07 -3.55 -3.08
C VAL A 40 -18.00 -4.53 -3.54
N GLN A 41 -16.72 -4.13 -3.44
CA GLN A 41 -15.59 -4.98 -3.78
C GLN A 41 -15.46 -6.13 -2.78
N LEU A 42 -15.54 -5.85 -1.47
CA LEU A 42 -15.52 -6.89 -0.44
C LEU A 42 -16.70 -7.87 -0.61
N GLN A 43 -17.90 -7.39 -0.89
CA GLN A 43 -19.06 -8.24 -1.17
C GLN A 43 -18.87 -9.12 -2.42
N SER A 44 -18.23 -8.59 -3.46
CA SER A 44 -17.89 -9.34 -4.67
C SER A 44 -16.88 -10.47 -4.37
N ILE A 45 -15.89 -10.19 -3.52
CA ILE A 45 -14.91 -11.15 -3.03
C ILE A 45 -15.58 -12.24 -2.17
N GLU A 46 -16.40 -11.85 -1.18
CA GLU A 46 -17.15 -12.79 -0.32
C GLU A 46 -18.15 -13.64 -1.11
N ALA A 47 -18.74 -13.10 -2.18
CA ALA A 47 -19.59 -13.85 -3.10
C ALA A 47 -18.80 -14.81 -4.02
N GLY A 48 -17.46 -14.74 -4.02
CA GLY A 48 -16.57 -15.54 -4.85
C GLY A 48 -16.56 -15.11 -6.32
N LYS A 49 -17.06 -13.91 -6.63
CA LYS A 49 -17.10 -13.34 -7.99
C LYS A 49 -15.77 -12.72 -8.40
N ALA A 50 -15.07 -12.13 -7.43
CA ALA A 50 -13.78 -11.50 -7.61
C ALA A 50 -12.72 -12.16 -6.74
N ARG A 51 -11.48 -12.16 -7.23
CA ARG A 51 -10.29 -12.51 -6.47
C ARG A 51 -9.77 -11.25 -5.76
N PRO A 52 -9.44 -11.27 -4.46
CA PRO A 52 -8.65 -10.19 -3.87
C PRO A 52 -7.26 -10.17 -4.51
N SER A 53 -6.62 -9.00 -4.62
CA SER A 53 -5.18 -8.96 -4.96
C SER A 53 -4.34 -9.51 -3.81
N GLU A 54 -3.04 -9.75 -4.05
CA GLU A 54 -2.13 -10.24 -3.02
C GLU A 54 -2.07 -9.30 -1.82
N ASP A 55 -1.97 -8.00 -2.07
CA ASP A 55 -1.93 -6.98 -1.03
C ASP A 55 -3.23 -6.97 -0.20
N ILE A 56 -4.40 -7.03 -0.85
CA ILE A 56 -5.69 -7.07 -0.15
C ILE A 56 -5.85 -8.37 0.65
N LEU A 57 -5.39 -9.50 0.10
CA LEU A 57 -5.44 -10.78 0.81
C LEU A 57 -4.52 -10.78 2.04
N MET A 58 -3.33 -10.18 1.92
CA MET A 58 -2.41 -9.99 3.04
C MET A 58 -2.98 -9.06 4.11
N LEU A 59 -3.62 -7.95 3.72
CA LEU A 59 -4.31 -7.06 4.66
C LEU A 59 -5.45 -7.79 5.39
N LEU A 60 -6.23 -8.62 4.68
CA LEU A 60 -7.28 -9.44 5.30
C LEU A 60 -6.69 -10.46 6.29
N ILE A 61 -5.58 -11.12 5.94
CA ILE A 61 -4.88 -12.08 6.81
C ILE A 61 -4.40 -11.37 8.09
N SER A 62 -3.77 -10.20 7.96
CA SER A 62 -3.27 -9.43 9.09
C SER A 62 -4.41 -8.87 9.95
N HIS A 63 -5.47 -8.35 9.33
CA HIS A 63 -6.67 -7.83 10.01
C HIS A 63 -7.33 -8.91 10.88
N PHE A 64 -7.45 -10.15 10.37
CA PHE A 64 -7.99 -11.27 11.14
C PHE A 64 -6.97 -11.93 12.08
N GLY A 65 -5.72 -11.45 12.12
CA GLY A 65 -4.67 -11.98 13.00
C GLY A 65 -4.23 -13.39 12.64
N LEU A 66 -4.15 -13.71 11.34
CA LEU A 66 -3.82 -15.05 10.82
C LEU A 66 -2.36 -15.18 10.36
N ASP A 67 -1.50 -14.19 10.61
CA ASP A 67 -0.15 -14.07 10.01
C ASP A 67 0.75 -15.32 10.16
N ASP A 68 0.59 -16.08 11.25
CA ASP A 68 1.33 -17.31 11.54
C ASP A 68 0.42 -18.57 11.61
N ASP A 69 -0.81 -18.50 11.08
CA ASP A 69 -1.80 -19.57 11.14
C ASP A 69 -1.84 -20.37 9.82
N ALA A 70 -2.00 -21.70 9.90
CA ALA A 70 -2.30 -22.56 8.75
C ALA A 70 -3.54 -22.08 7.97
N ALA A 71 -4.43 -21.33 8.64
CA ALA A 71 -5.56 -20.66 8.00
C ALA A 71 -5.13 -19.64 6.93
N ALA A 72 -4.00 -18.95 7.07
CA ALA A 72 -3.46 -18.00 6.08
C ALA A 72 -2.94 -18.72 4.84
N ASP A 73 -2.17 -19.81 5.00
CA ASP A 73 -1.73 -20.63 3.87
C ASP A 73 -2.92 -21.16 3.07
N GLU A 74 -3.98 -21.61 3.77
CA GLU A 74 -5.20 -22.05 3.10
C GLU A 74 -5.89 -20.92 2.32
N LEU A 75 -5.86 -19.67 2.81
CA LEU A 75 -6.42 -18.52 2.08
C LEU A 75 -5.62 -18.22 0.80
N TRP A 76 -4.28 -18.25 0.86
CA TRP A 76 -3.41 -18.10 -0.31
C TRP A 76 -3.68 -19.18 -1.36
N LYS A 77 -3.84 -20.43 -0.91
CA LYS A 77 -4.21 -21.56 -1.75
C LYS A 77 -5.56 -21.40 -2.42
N LEU A 78 -6.58 -21.05 -1.64
CA LEU A 78 -7.95 -20.86 -2.14
C LEU A 78 -8.06 -19.69 -3.12
N ALA A 79 -7.19 -18.69 -2.97
CA ALA A 79 -7.06 -17.60 -3.93
C ALA A 79 -6.26 -17.97 -5.18
N GLY A 80 -5.54 -19.11 -5.18
CA GLY A 80 -4.74 -19.58 -6.31
C GLY A 80 -3.40 -18.86 -6.44
N TYR A 81 -2.80 -18.46 -5.30
CA TYR A 81 -1.46 -17.86 -5.24
C TYR A 81 -0.35 -18.90 -4.99
N GLU A 82 -0.70 -20.18 -4.83
CA GLU A 82 0.29 -21.27 -4.79
C GLU A 82 0.85 -21.56 -6.19
N LEU A 83 1.92 -20.87 -6.56
CA LEU A 83 2.94 -21.41 -7.46
C LEU A 83 4.30 -20.92 -6.99
N HIS A 84 5.13 -21.85 -6.49
CA HIS A 84 6.53 -21.71 -6.06
C HIS A 84 6.81 -21.43 -4.57
N ARG A 85 6.29 -22.26 -3.66
CA ARG A 85 6.88 -22.46 -2.31
C ARG A 85 7.44 -23.86 -2.04
N ASP A 86 7.36 -24.77 -3.02
CA ASP A 86 7.98 -26.09 -2.91
C ASP A 86 9.33 -26.10 -3.61
N SER A 87 10.38 -25.67 -2.90
CA SER A 87 11.75 -26.19 -3.02
C SER A 87 12.62 -25.60 -1.90
N GLU A 88 13.13 -26.52 -1.08
CA GLU A 88 14.38 -26.41 -0.31
C GLU A 88 14.34 -25.68 1.04
N HIS A 89 14.13 -26.46 2.10
CA HIS A 89 14.98 -26.41 3.31
C HIS A 89 15.41 -27.83 3.67
N ASP A 90 16.29 -28.40 2.86
CA ASP A 90 17.31 -29.33 3.35
C ASP A 90 18.55 -29.24 2.45
N HIS A 91 19.73 -29.19 3.09
CA HIS A 91 21.07 -29.20 2.53
C HIS A 91 21.68 -27.89 1.96
N ASP A 92 22.60 -27.35 2.77
CA ASP A 92 24.02 -27.14 2.48
C ASP A 92 24.48 -26.99 1.00
N HIS A 93 25.39 -26.03 0.81
CA HIS A 93 26.19 -25.72 -0.39
C HIS A 93 25.66 -24.66 -1.38
N LYS A 94 26.23 -23.46 -1.20
CA LYS A 94 27.11 -22.76 -2.16
C LYS A 94 26.62 -22.54 -3.60
N HIS A 95 26.60 -21.23 -3.91
CA HIS A 95 26.72 -20.57 -5.21
C HIS A 95 25.43 -20.25 -5.98
N ASP A 96 25.08 -18.96 -5.87
CA ASP A 96 24.90 -18.04 -7.00
C ASP A 96 23.51 -17.96 -7.65
N GLU A 97 22.52 -17.49 -6.89
CA GLU A 97 21.33 -16.81 -7.45
C GLU A 97 20.76 -15.78 -6.46
N GLY A 98 21.67 -15.14 -5.73
CA GLY A 98 21.39 -14.30 -4.57
C GLY A 98 20.85 -12.90 -4.88
N ASP A 99 20.76 -12.45 -6.13
CA ASP A 99 20.59 -11.02 -6.38
C ASP A 99 19.13 -10.56 -6.55
N MET A 100 18.19 -11.40 -7.00
CA MET A 100 16.77 -10.99 -7.11
C MET A 100 15.92 -11.31 -5.88
N LYS A 101 16.15 -12.46 -5.21
CA LYS A 101 15.49 -12.76 -3.93
C LYS A 101 16.02 -11.89 -2.79
N ARG A 102 17.29 -11.48 -2.85
CA ARG A 102 17.76 -10.38 -2.00
C ARG A 102 17.24 -9.04 -2.46
N ALA A 103 16.96 -8.76 -3.74
CA ALA A 103 16.32 -7.47 -4.08
C ALA A 103 14.95 -7.29 -3.41
N ALA A 104 14.16 -8.37 -3.26
CA ALA A 104 12.89 -8.34 -2.53
C ALA A 104 13.08 -8.32 -1.00
N ALA A 105 14.02 -9.10 -0.44
CA ALA A 105 14.35 -9.06 0.99
C ALA A 105 15.17 -7.81 1.40
N MET A 106 15.87 -7.16 0.47
CA MET A 106 16.48 -5.83 0.58
C MET A 106 15.47 -4.73 0.26
N MET A 107 14.28 -5.03 -0.29
CA MET A 107 13.19 -4.06 -0.38
C MET A 107 12.52 -3.85 0.99
N VAL A 108 12.70 -4.78 1.92
CA VAL A 108 12.47 -4.57 3.36
C VAL A 108 13.58 -3.68 3.98
N MET A 109 14.66 -3.42 3.24
CA MET A 109 15.62 -2.35 3.47
C MET A 109 15.55 -1.30 2.35
N LEU A 110 14.34 -0.85 1.98
CA LEU A 110 14.19 0.36 1.19
C LEU A 110 14.82 1.51 1.98
N ASP A 111 16.10 1.74 1.69
CA ASP A 111 16.60 3.08 1.42
C ASP A 111 15.43 3.92 0.88
N PRO A 112 15.01 4.99 1.56
CA PRO A 112 13.90 5.84 1.13
C PRO A 112 14.34 6.55 -0.15
N ARG A 113 14.33 5.82 -1.26
CA ARG A 113 14.52 6.38 -2.58
C ARG A 113 13.32 7.26 -2.79
N VAL A 114 13.58 8.56 -2.86
CA VAL A 114 12.59 9.54 -3.28
C VAL A 114 12.16 9.15 -4.68
N MET A 115 10.98 8.52 -4.77
CA MET A 115 10.37 8.18 -6.05
C MET A 115 9.61 9.41 -6.52
N TYR A 116 9.93 9.87 -7.73
CA TYR A 116 9.19 10.95 -8.35
C TYR A 116 7.86 10.38 -8.87
N SER A 117 6.77 10.96 -8.43
CA SER A 117 5.44 10.69 -8.95
C SER A 117 5.14 11.62 -10.11
N ASP A 118 4.54 11.09 -11.17
CA ASP A 118 4.02 11.91 -12.26
C ASP A 118 2.61 12.41 -11.93
N ASN A 119 1.84 11.59 -11.21
CA ASN A 119 0.44 11.84 -10.90
C ASN A 119 0.17 11.71 -9.40
N VAL A 120 -0.72 12.57 -8.91
CA VAL A 120 -1.24 12.53 -7.54
C VAL A 120 -2.76 12.52 -7.61
N GLU A 121 -3.37 11.53 -6.99
CA GLU A 121 -4.83 11.43 -6.83
C GLU A 121 -5.17 11.55 -5.34
N ILE A 122 -6.18 12.36 -5.02
CA ILE A 122 -6.64 12.57 -3.65
C ILE A 122 -8.11 12.18 -3.57
N VAL A 123 -8.42 11.22 -2.69
CA VAL A 123 -9.78 10.76 -2.43
C VAL A 123 -10.12 11.04 -0.98
N SER A 124 -11.30 11.60 -0.72
CA SER A 124 -11.79 11.84 0.64
C SER A 124 -13.06 11.06 0.91
N ASN A 125 -13.14 10.42 2.07
CA ASN A 125 -14.31 9.71 2.55
C ASN A 125 -14.59 10.06 4.03
N LYS A 126 -15.62 9.45 4.63
CA LYS A 126 -15.99 9.75 6.03
C LYS A 126 -14.88 9.43 7.05
N GLN A 127 -13.93 8.57 6.72
CA GLN A 127 -12.85 8.12 7.60
C GLN A 127 -11.60 9.02 7.47
N GLY A 128 -11.40 9.67 6.33
CA GLY A 128 -10.29 10.59 6.14
C GLY A 128 -9.98 10.89 4.68
N VAL A 129 -8.68 11.05 4.41
CA VAL A 129 -8.13 11.40 3.10
C VAL A 129 -7.07 10.37 2.73
N VAL A 130 -7.11 9.92 1.47
CA VAL A 130 -6.08 9.07 0.88
C VAL A 130 -5.42 9.84 -0.25
N ILE A 131 -4.09 9.89 -0.22
CA ILE A 131 -3.27 10.45 -1.29
C ILE A 131 -2.55 9.29 -1.97
N SER A 132 -2.82 9.07 -3.26
CA SER A 132 -2.15 8.07 -4.08
C SER A 132 -1.21 8.74 -5.07
N PHE A 133 0.05 8.33 -5.05
CA PHE A 133 1.08 8.76 -5.97
C PHE A 133 1.30 7.66 -6.99
N SER A 134 1.25 7.97 -8.29
CA SER A 134 1.51 7.02 -9.37
C SER A 134 2.54 7.54 -10.36
N GLN A 135 3.21 6.60 -11.03
CA GLN A 135 4.21 6.84 -12.06
C GLN A 135 3.80 6.11 -13.33
N THR A 136 3.92 6.77 -14.48
CA THR A 136 3.60 6.16 -15.78
C THR A 136 4.88 5.63 -16.41
N VAL A 137 5.04 4.31 -16.46
CA VAL A 137 6.29 3.69 -16.95
C VAL A 137 6.17 3.37 -18.44
N GLY A 138 6.27 4.40 -19.28
CA GLY A 138 6.29 4.27 -20.75
C GLY A 138 5.06 4.87 -21.45
N PRO A 139 5.06 4.92 -22.80
CA PRO A 139 4.07 5.69 -23.56
C PRO A 139 2.62 5.15 -23.49
N ASP A 140 2.45 3.85 -23.21
CA ASP A 140 1.16 3.13 -23.19
C ASP A 140 0.96 2.30 -21.91
N ALA A 141 1.76 2.53 -20.86
CA ALA A 141 1.63 1.78 -19.62
C ALA A 141 0.52 2.35 -18.73
N GLU A 142 -0.21 1.48 -18.04
CA GLU A 142 -1.12 1.92 -16.99
C GLU A 142 -0.33 2.57 -15.83
N PRO A 143 -0.84 3.64 -15.21
CA PRO A 143 -0.18 4.28 -14.08
C PRO A 143 0.04 3.28 -12.93
N LEU A 144 1.30 3.06 -12.58
CA LEU A 144 1.68 2.22 -11.45
C LEU A 144 1.65 3.06 -10.17
N THR A 145 0.86 2.66 -9.17
CA THR A 145 0.87 3.33 -7.87
C THR A 145 2.21 3.06 -7.17
N VAL A 146 2.95 4.11 -6.85
CA VAL A 146 4.27 4.04 -6.20
C VAL A 146 4.20 4.31 -4.70
N SER A 147 3.17 5.02 -4.23
CA SER A 147 2.94 5.27 -2.80
C SER A 147 1.47 5.61 -2.54
N ARG A 148 0.93 5.16 -1.40
CA ARG A 148 -0.39 5.54 -0.91
C ARG A 148 -0.29 5.92 0.56
N ILE A 149 -0.90 7.04 0.92
CA ILE A 149 -0.91 7.56 2.28
C ILE A 149 -2.36 7.83 2.68
N GLY A 150 -2.88 7.01 3.59
CA GLY A 150 -4.15 7.27 4.29
C GLY A 150 -3.89 8.11 5.54
N MET A 151 -4.76 9.09 5.79
CA MET A 151 -4.66 9.96 6.96
C MET A 151 -6.03 10.47 7.39
N SER A 152 -6.20 10.70 8.69
CA SER A 152 -7.38 11.40 9.21
C SER A 152 -7.45 12.84 8.68
N TYR A 153 -8.63 13.45 8.78
CA TYR A 153 -8.80 14.86 8.40
C TYR A 153 -7.93 15.83 9.23
N GLU A 154 -7.63 15.48 10.49
CA GLU A 154 -6.78 16.31 11.35
C GLU A 154 -5.31 16.25 10.91
N GLU A 155 -4.81 15.04 10.63
CA GLU A 155 -3.47 14.83 10.09
C GLU A 155 -3.31 15.49 8.72
N ALA A 156 -4.31 15.38 7.83
CA ALA A 156 -4.30 16.05 6.54
C ALA A 156 -4.14 17.58 6.65
N LYS A 157 -4.79 18.21 7.64
CA LYS A 157 -4.64 19.65 7.89
C LYS A 157 -3.23 20.00 8.36
N VAL A 158 -2.63 19.17 9.22
CA VAL A 158 -1.26 19.36 9.69
C VAL A 158 -0.28 19.25 8.52
N VAL A 159 -0.41 18.19 7.70
CA VAL A 159 0.42 17.96 6.52
C VAL A 159 0.31 19.13 5.53
N MET A 160 -0.92 19.58 5.25
CA MET A 160 -1.16 20.76 4.40
C MET A 160 -0.46 22.01 4.93
N GLY A 161 -0.54 22.27 6.23
CA GLY A 161 0.12 23.43 6.86
C GLY A 161 1.65 23.38 6.72
N ILE A 162 2.26 22.21 6.93
CA ILE A 162 3.70 22.01 6.78
C ILE A 162 4.12 22.20 5.32
N LEU A 163 3.42 21.54 4.38
CA LEU A 163 3.70 21.64 2.94
C LEU A 163 3.60 23.09 2.47
N HIS A 164 2.53 23.79 2.84
CA HIS A 164 2.35 25.20 2.50
C HIS A 164 3.49 26.07 3.06
N GLN A 165 3.91 25.86 4.31
CA GLN A 165 5.00 26.62 4.90
C GLN A 165 6.34 26.37 4.20
N VAL A 166 6.63 25.12 3.82
CA VAL A 166 7.84 24.74 3.09
C VAL A 166 7.86 25.39 1.71
N LEU A 167 6.76 25.28 0.96
CA LEU A 167 6.62 25.90 -0.37
C LEU A 167 6.75 27.43 -0.29
N TYR A 168 6.05 28.05 0.67
CA TYR A 168 6.11 29.50 0.89
C TYR A 168 7.53 29.99 1.20
N ASN A 169 8.29 29.25 2.03
CA ASN A 169 9.68 29.56 2.36
C ASN A 169 10.62 29.38 1.16
N HIS A 170 10.37 28.37 0.32
CA HIS A 170 11.14 28.13 -0.90
C HIS A 170 10.91 29.25 -1.94
N GLU A 171 9.66 29.70 -2.10
CA GLU A 171 9.29 30.79 -3.01
C GLU A 171 9.72 32.17 -2.48
N ASN A 172 9.87 32.33 -1.16
CA ASN A 172 10.31 33.58 -0.53
C ASN A 172 11.61 33.40 0.28
N PRO A 173 12.75 33.05 -0.38
CA PRO A 173 13.99 32.66 0.31
C PRO A 173 14.71 33.83 1.02
N SER A 174 14.10 35.00 1.16
CA SER A 174 14.74 36.19 1.74
C SER A 174 13.77 37.15 2.45
N LYS A 175 13.52 36.88 3.74
CA LYS A 175 13.36 37.93 4.76
C LYS A 175 14.37 37.81 5.91
N ARG A 176 15.52 37.19 5.65
CA ARG A 176 16.71 37.26 6.52
C ARG A 176 17.93 37.63 5.71
N ARG A 177 18.08 38.93 5.43
CA ARG A 177 19.35 39.70 5.48
C ARG A 177 19.14 41.10 4.93
N LEU A 178 18.81 42.03 5.82
CA LEU A 178 19.28 43.41 5.74
C LEU A 178 19.81 43.78 7.13
N GLY A 179 21.05 43.38 7.36
CA GLY A 179 21.91 43.86 8.43
C GLY A 179 23.26 44.25 7.83
N GLY A 180 23.21 44.96 6.70
CA GLY A 180 24.36 45.68 6.15
C GLY A 180 24.51 46.97 6.96
N GLY A 181 25.39 46.94 7.95
CA GLY A 181 25.80 48.11 8.72
C GLY A 181 27.32 48.13 8.78
N THR A 182 27.94 48.55 7.69
CA THR A 182 29.32 49.06 7.71
C THR A 182 29.36 50.27 8.64
N SER A 183 30.21 50.24 9.66
CA SER A 183 30.69 51.45 10.34
C SER A 183 32.21 51.40 10.36
N THR A 184 32.78 51.93 9.28
CA THR A 184 34.13 52.52 9.30
C THR A 184 34.00 53.98 9.73
N ALA A 185 35.00 54.44 10.48
CA ALA A 185 35.42 55.84 10.74
C ALA A 185 35.20 56.38 12.17
N GLY A 186 36.33 56.47 12.90
CA GLY A 186 36.78 57.64 13.67
C GLY A 186 36.04 57.99 14.96
N ASP A 187 36.73 57.93 16.10
CA ASP A 187 37.33 59.12 16.73
C ASP A 187 37.99 58.76 18.08
N LYS A 188 39.17 59.37 18.31
CA LYS A 188 40.05 59.41 19.50
C LYS A 188 41.05 58.29 19.76
#